data_AF-A0A8C6SB59-F1
#
_entry.id   AF-A0A8C6SB59-F1
#
_cell.length_a   1.000
_cell.length_b   1.000
_cell.length_c   1.000
_cell.angle_alpha   90.00
_cell.angle_beta   90.00
_cell.angle_gamma   90.00
#
_symmetry.space_group_name_H-M   'P 1'
#
loop_
_entity.id
_entity.type
_entity.pdbx_description
1 polymer ?
#
loop_
_entity_poly.entity_id
_entity_poly.type
_entity_poly.pdbx_seq_one_letter_code
_entity_poly.pdbx_strand_id
1 'polypeptide(L)'
;MERRSSSTGSKRRSWTPRRRSENVRFDEFGFAITKTKGQKLLHRCHDYRYPQLSSVRVKELCELLSYWNGASFLCKSQIERFIRMGIPSSLRGRVWRCLLSVDNLRRTSHFNYEACLAEVRGPLVDLGVSEYGILSAIATLSETQNDLEANQQQSTSLEMRFAVDDITLFRQIALDLQRSFPTHRSLLGNSPEAIEGQAKLFRVLIAYARYNPEVGYCQGMSYIAAVLLMQLAEEEAFWALTALLDQPQYVAGLYNMNLSSKTLHCAIRLSEVEQNKSFILFEIISLGLFIFSQD
;
A
#
# COMPACT_ATOMS: atom_id res chain seq x y z
N MET A 1 2.31 -78.93 19.70
CA MET A 1 3.18 -78.51 18.57
C MET A 1 2.27 -78.06 17.45
N GLU A 2 2.19 -76.85 16.92
CA GLU A 2 2.75 -75.52 17.18
C GLU A 2 1.63 -74.57 16.67
N ARG A 3 1.17 -73.61 17.48
CA ARG A 3 0.32 -72.51 17.01
C ARG A 3 1.25 -71.44 16.43
N ARG A 4 1.13 -71.09 15.15
CA ARG A 4 1.80 -69.92 14.55
C ARG A 4 0.76 -68.89 14.12
N SER A 5 0.84 -67.77 14.81
CA SER A 5 0.11 -66.53 14.67
C SER A 5 0.46 -65.80 13.36
N SER A 6 -0.56 -65.37 12.62
CA SER A 6 -0.45 -64.48 11.47
C SER A 6 -0.48 -63.01 11.94
N SER A 7 0.68 -62.34 11.93
CA SER A 7 0.78 -60.90 12.16
C SER A 7 0.80 -60.15 10.82
N THR A 8 -0.36 -59.58 10.45
CA THR A 8 -0.48 -58.64 9.33
C THR A 8 0.00 -57.25 9.76
N GLY A 9 1.32 -57.03 9.68
CA GLY A 9 1.93 -55.72 9.89
C GLY A 9 1.62 -54.75 8.75
N SER A 10 0.54 -53.98 8.88
CA SER A 10 0.23 -52.84 8.01
C SER A 10 1.31 -51.75 8.16
N LYS A 11 2.24 -51.66 7.20
CA LYS A 11 3.14 -50.52 7.07
C LYS A 11 2.33 -49.27 6.69
N ARG A 12 1.84 -48.54 7.70
CA ARG A 12 1.34 -47.17 7.54
C ARG A 12 2.46 -46.33 6.92
N ARG A 13 2.31 -45.99 5.64
CA ARG A 13 3.10 -44.94 4.97
C ARG A 13 2.84 -43.63 5.71
N SER A 14 3.79 -43.20 6.52
CA SER A 14 3.81 -41.86 7.09
C SER A 14 3.95 -40.86 5.95
N TRP A 15 2.85 -40.20 5.61
CA TRP A 15 2.88 -38.98 4.81
C TRP A 15 3.52 -37.89 5.66
N THR A 16 4.84 -37.75 5.54
CA THR A 16 5.49 -36.50 5.94
C THR A 16 5.16 -35.46 4.87
N PRO A 17 4.52 -34.33 5.21
CA PRO A 17 4.38 -33.24 4.27
C PRO A 17 5.80 -32.76 3.96
N ARG A 18 6.29 -33.05 2.76
CA ARG A 18 7.49 -32.37 2.24
C ARG A 18 7.18 -30.88 2.27
N ARG A 19 7.72 -30.16 3.25
CA ARG A 19 7.88 -28.71 3.18
C ARG A 19 8.60 -28.41 1.88
N ARG A 20 7.86 -28.04 0.84
CA ARG A 20 8.42 -27.34 -0.32
C ARG A 20 8.73 -25.93 0.17
N SER A 21 9.87 -25.73 0.81
CA SER A 21 10.53 -24.44 0.73
C SER A 21 11.16 -24.39 -0.66
N GLU A 22 10.33 -24.17 -1.69
CA GLU A 22 10.86 -23.57 -2.91
C GLU A 22 11.48 -22.24 -2.46
N ASN A 23 12.77 -22.04 -2.73
CA ASN A 23 13.46 -20.81 -2.41
C ASN A 23 12.84 -19.69 -3.25
N VAL A 24 11.75 -19.10 -2.74
CA VAL A 24 11.13 -17.90 -3.28
C VAL A 24 12.20 -16.81 -3.22
N ARG A 25 12.65 -16.37 -4.39
CA ARG A 25 13.57 -15.24 -4.52
C ARG A 25 12.72 -13.99 -4.69
N PHE A 26 13.15 -12.89 -4.11
CA PHE A 26 12.49 -11.59 -4.27
C PHE A 26 13.36 -10.66 -5.11
N ASP A 27 12.73 -9.76 -5.87
CA ASP A 27 13.44 -8.70 -6.59
C ASP A 27 13.85 -7.55 -5.65
N GLU A 28 14.46 -6.50 -6.20
CA GLU A 28 14.91 -5.32 -5.43
C GLU A 28 13.75 -4.56 -4.75
N PHE A 29 12.52 -4.81 -5.20
CA PHE A 29 11.30 -4.21 -4.69
C PHE A 29 10.55 -5.16 -3.76
N GLY A 30 11.01 -6.39 -3.54
CA GLY A 30 10.40 -7.34 -2.60
C GLY A 30 9.33 -8.26 -3.21
N PHE A 31 9.19 -8.32 -4.54
CA PHE A 31 8.23 -9.19 -5.23
C PHE A 31 8.82 -10.55 -5.57
N ALA A 32 8.02 -11.61 -5.38
CA ALA A 32 8.44 -12.97 -5.64
C ALA A 32 8.73 -13.21 -7.13
N ILE A 33 9.95 -13.63 -7.44
CA ILE A 33 10.40 -14.00 -8.79
C ILE A 33 9.98 -15.45 -9.05
N THR A 34 8.92 -15.66 -9.82
CA THR A 34 8.56 -17.00 -10.31
C THR A 34 9.49 -17.41 -11.45
N LYS A 35 10.15 -18.56 -11.33
CA LYS A 35 10.95 -19.15 -12.43
C LYS A 35 10.02 -19.68 -13.53
N THR A 36 9.43 -18.81 -14.33
CA THR A 36 8.69 -19.26 -15.52
C THR A 36 9.71 -19.59 -16.60
N LYS A 37 9.80 -20.87 -16.97
CA LYS A 37 10.67 -21.35 -18.07
C LYS A 37 10.32 -20.58 -19.35
N GLY A 38 11.27 -19.79 -19.86
CA GLY A 38 11.32 -19.43 -21.27
C GLY A 38 10.31 -18.39 -21.77
N GLN A 39 9.67 -17.59 -20.93
CA GLN A 39 9.08 -16.34 -21.41
C GLN A 39 10.16 -15.27 -21.39
N LYS A 40 10.57 -14.80 -22.57
CA LYS A 40 11.22 -13.50 -22.71
C LYS A 40 10.40 -12.51 -21.88
N LEU A 41 11.04 -11.78 -20.97
CA LEU A 41 10.48 -10.69 -20.17
C LEU A 41 9.99 -9.52 -21.05
N LEU A 42 9.09 -9.80 -21.99
CA LEU A 42 8.56 -8.87 -22.99
C LEU A 42 7.33 -8.09 -22.50
N HIS A 43 6.88 -8.35 -21.27
CA HIS A 43 5.77 -7.60 -20.65
C HIS A 43 6.23 -6.46 -19.74
N ARG A 44 7.52 -6.31 -19.42
CA ARG A 44 8.00 -5.06 -18.82
C ARG A 44 7.91 -3.99 -19.90
N CYS A 45 6.91 -3.10 -19.82
CA CYS A 45 6.77 -2.00 -20.79
C CYS A 45 8.03 -1.13 -20.87
N HIS A 46 8.95 -1.21 -19.89
CA HIS A 46 10.29 -0.68 -19.98
C HIS A 46 11.32 -1.56 -19.24
N ASP A 47 12.46 -1.83 -19.88
CA ASP A 47 13.67 -2.30 -19.20
C ASP A 47 14.30 -1.09 -18.49
N TYR A 48 13.82 -0.79 -17.27
CA TYR A 48 14.27 0.35 -16.48
C TYR A 48 15.70 0.14 -15.97
N ARG A 49 16.69 0.28 -16.85
CA ARG A 49 18.09 0.46 -16.46
C ARG A 49 18.31 1.96 -16.24
N TYR A 50 18.09 2.39 -15.01
CA TYR A 50 18.53 3.72 -14.62
C TYR A 50 20.06 3.76 -14.61
N PRO A 51 20.69 4.76 -15.25
CA PRO A 51 22.12 5.00 -15.09
C PRO A 51 22.44 5.05 -13.59
N GLN A 52 23.31 4.16 -13.13
CA GLN A 52 23.74 4.20 -11.74
C GLN A 52 24.52 5.50 -11.52
N LEU A 53 23.94 6.40 -10.72
CA LEU A 53 24.57 7.68 -10.40
C LEU A 53 25.95 7.43 -9.82
N SER A 54 26.94 8.20 -10.28
CA SER A 54 28.27 8.14 -9.67
C SER A 54 28.21 8.56 -8.21
N SER A 55 29.16 8.10 -7.40
CA SER A 55 29.24 8.47 -5.98
C SER A 55 29.27 9.98 -5.75
N VAL A 56 29.86 10.73 -6.69
CA VAL A 56 29.85 12.20 -6.69
C VAL A 56 28.44 12.75 -6.84
N ARG A 57 27.66 12.26 -7.81
CA ARG A 57 26.28 12.70 -8.04
C ARG A 57 25.35 12.33 -6.89
N VAL A 58 25.58 11.18 -6.24
CA VAL A 58 24.84 10.80 -5.02
C VAL A 58 25.10 11.80 -3.89
N LYS A 59 26.35 12.26 -3.71
CA LYS A 59 26.68 13.29 -2.72
C LYS A 59 26.02 14.63 -3.05
N GLU A 60 26.09 15.07 -4.31
CA GLU A 60 25.41 16.29 -4.76
C GLU A 60 23.89 16.23 -4.51
N LEU A 61 23.26 15.08 -4.76
CA LEU A 61 21.84 14.89 -4.46
C LEU A 61 21.56 14.96 -2.95
N CYS A 62 22.40 14.32 -2.13
CA CYS A 62 22.27 14.41 -0.68
C CYS A 62 22.42 15.83 -0.14
N GLU A 63 23.34 16.61 -0.71
CA GLU A 63 23.52 18.03 -0.40
C GLU A 63 22.30 18.83 -0.83
N LEU A 64 21.80 18.66 -2.05
CA LEU A 64 20.56 19.29 -2.51
C LEU A 64 19.38 19.05 -1.56
N LEU A 65 19.24 17.82 -1.09
CA LEU A 65 18.16 17.44 -0.17
C LEU A 65 18.34 18.02 1.24
N SER A 66 19.54 18.42 1.66
CA SER A 66 19.77 18.96 3.00
C SER A 66 19.28 20.41 3.16
N TYR A 67 19.25 21.17 2.08
CA TYR A 67 18.73 22.55 2.03
C TYR A 67 17.45 22.69 1.19
N TRP A 68 16.80 21.57 0.86
CA TRP A 68 15.56 21.59 0.08
C TRP A 68 14.47 22.41 0.78
N ASN A 69 13.91 23.39 0.07
CA ASN A 69 12.88 24.28 0.61
C ASN A 69 11.59 24.33 -0.22
N GLY A 70 11.40 23.43 -1.20
CA GLY A 70 10.17 23.26 -2.00
C GLY A 70 9.79 24.42 -2.92
N ALA A 71 10.11 25.66 -2.54
CA ALA A 71 9.76 26.91 -3.21
C ALA A 71 10.89 27.45 -4.12
N SER A 72 12.11 26.94 -3.99
CA SER A 72 13.24 27.38 -4.83
C SER A 72 13.16 26.78 -6.23
N PHE A 73 13.01 27.65 -7.23
CA PHE A 73 13.10 27.28 -8.64
C PHE A 73 14.42 26.57 -8.98
N LEU A 74 15.53 27.02 -8.38
CA LEU A 74 16.85 26.40 -8.58
C LEU A 74 16.85 24.95 -8.08
N CYS A 75 16.32 24.71 -6.87
CA CYS A 75 16.21 23.36 -6.33
C CYS A 75 15.33 22.47 -7.22
N LYS A 76 14.21 23.01 -7.74
CA LYS A 76 13.31 22.29 -8.66
C LYS A 76 14.02 21.86 -9.95
N SER A 77 14.75 22.76 -10.59
CA SER A 77 15.49 22.43 -11.82
C SER A 77 16.61 21.39 -11.58
N GLN A 78 17.27 21.46 -10.42
CA GLN A 78 18.33 20.51 -10.07
C GLN A 78 17.77 19.13 -9.74
N ILE A 79 16.67 19.02 -8.99
CA ILE A 79 16.07 17.73 -8.67
C ILE A 79 15.50 17.05 -9.92
N GLU A 80 14.90 17.80 -10.85
CA GLU A 80 14.43 17.27 -12.13
C GLU A 80 15.56 16.60 -12.93
N ARG A 81 16.77 17.17 -12.89
CA ARG A 81 17.95 16.56 -13.50
C ARG A 81 18.28 15.20 -12.86
N PHE A 82 18.24 15.10 -11.54
CA PHE A 82 18.48 13.84 -10.83
C PHE A 82 17.39 12.80 -11.10
N ILE A 83 16.13 13.22 -11.19
CA ILE A 83 15.02 12.32 -11.54
C ILE A 83 15.22 11.72 -12.94
N ARG A 84 15.60 12.54 -13.94
CA ARG A 84 15.88 12.05 -15.30
C ARG A 84 17.07 11.08 -15.36
N MET A 85 18.03 11.23 -14.45
CA MET A 85 19.16 10.31 -14.33
C MET A 85 18.79 9.01 -13.58
N GLY A 86 17.68 9.02 -12.85
CA GLY A 86 17.23 7.93 -11.98
C GLY A 86 17.68 8.12 -10.54
N ILE A 87 16.73 8.12 -9.62
CA ILE A 87 17.01 8.24 -8.19
C ILE A 87 17.45 6.88 -7.63
N PRO A 88 18.55 6.80 -6.86
CA PRO A 88 18.96 5.55 -6.22
C PRO A 88 17.87 5.11 -5.24
N SER A 89 17.60 3.81 -5.17
CA SER A 89 16.55 3.24 -4.31
C SER A 89 16.65 3.70 -2.86
N SER A 90 17.87 3.76 -2.31
CA SER A 90 18.16 4.22 -0.95
C SER A 90 17.81 5.70 -0.68
N LEU A 91 17.65 6.52 -1.72
CA LEU A 91 17.32 7.94 -1.61
C LEU A 91 15.89 8.27 -2.03
N ARG A 92 15.14 7.33 -2.63
CA ARG A 92 13.76 7.57 -3.10
C ARG A 92 12.87 8.12 -2.00
N GLY A 93 12.87 7.50 -0.81
CA GLY A 93 12.08 7.99 0.32
C GLY A 93 12.36 9.45 0.70
N ARG A 94 13.64 9.85 0.77
CA ARG A 94 14.03 11.24 1.05
C ARG A 94 13.58 12.19 -0.06
N VAL A 95 13.77 11.79 -1.31
CA VAL A 95 13.36 12.57 -2.48
C VAL A 95 11.85 12.74 -2.52
N TRP A 96 11.08 11.67 -2.34
CA TRP A 96 9.61 11.70 -2.34
C TRP A 96 9.07 12.58 -1.22
N ARG A 97 9.63 12.48 -0.01
CA ARG A 97 9.27 13.33 1.13
C ARG A 97 9.44 14.83 0.81
N CYS A 98 10.58 15.18 0.20
CA CYS A 98 10.88 16.55 -0.22
C CYS A 98 9.94 17.03 -1.32
N LEU A 99 9.74 16.20 -2.35
CA LEU A 99 8.96 16.55 -3.53
C LEU A 99 7.46 16.68 -3.25
N LEU A 100 6.93 15.85 -2.34
CA LEU A 100 5.53 15.92 -1.88
C LEU A 100 5.34 16.92 -0.74
N SER A 101 6.40 17.63 -0.33
CA SER A 101 6.38 18.60 0.77
C SER A 101 5.75 18.04 2.06
N VAL A 102 6.03 16.75 2.35
CA VAL A 102 5.45 16.00 3.47
C VAL A 102 5.64 16.73 4.80
N ASP A 103 6.85 17.23 5.06
CA ASP A 103 7.15 17.95 6.30
C ASP A 103 6.35 19.25 6.44
N ASN A 104 6.08 19.93 5.32
CA ASN A 104 5.29 21.15 5.33
C ASN A 104 3.81 20.85 5.58
N LEU A 105 3.27 19.84 4.91
CA LEU A 105 1.89 19.39 5.11
C LEU A 105 1.66 18.96 6.56
N ARG A 106 2.56 18.14 7.12
CA ARG A 106 2.49 17.72 8.51
C ARG A 106 2.52 18.89 9.49
N ARG A 107 3.38 19.89 9.26
CA ARG A 107 3.52 21.07 10.14
C ARG A 107 2.33 22.04 10.07
N THR A 108 1.66 22.11 8.93
CA THR A 108 0.57 23.06 8.69
C THR A 108 -0.81 22.46 8.94
N SER A 109 -0.91 21.13 8.96
CA SER A 109 -2.15 20.43 9.27
C SER A 109 -2.43 20.41 10.77
N HIS A 110 -3.71 20.51 11.13
CA HIS A 110 -4.19 20.27 12.49
C HIS A 110 -4.41 18.79 12.81
N PHE A 111 -4.34 17.91 11.80
CA PHE A 111 -4.57 16.49 11.96
C PHE A 111 -3.37 15.79 12.62
N ASN A 112 -3.65 14.97 13.62
CA ASN A 112 -2.63 14.17 14.31
C ASN A 112 -2.84 12.69 14.01
N TYR A 113 -1.85 12.08 13.35
CA TYR A 113 -1.91 10.69 12.91
C TYR A 113 -2.09 9.71 14.08
N GLU A 114 -1.27 9.85 15.13
CA GLU A 114 -1.33 8.95 16.30
C GLU A 114 -2.63 9.07 17.07
N ALA A 115 -3.16 10.30 17.23
CA ALA A 115 -4.45 10.52 17.87
C ALA A 115 -5.60 9.87 17.07
N CYS A 116 -5.60 10.03 15.74
CA CYS A 116 -6.57 9.37 14.87
C CYS A 116 -6.52 7.84 15.00
N LEU A 117 -5.32 7.26 15.05
CA LEU A 117 -5.18 5.81 15.23
C LEU A 117 -5.68 5.34 16.60
N ALA A 118 -5.47 6.14 17.66
CA ALA A 118 -6.00 5.84 18.99
C ALA A 118 -7.54 5.82 18.98
N GLU A 119 -8.18 6.74 18.26
CA GLU A 119 -9.64 6.78 18.11
C GLU A 119 -10.18 5.59 17.31
N VAL A 120 -9.50 5.21 16.21
CA VAL A 120 -9.88 4.06 15.37
C VAL A 120 -9.79 2.73 16.12
N ARG A 121 -8.87 2.61 17.09
CA ARG A 121 -8.67 1.37 17.86
C ARG A 121 -9.84 1.03 18.77
N GLY A 122 -10.62 2.01 19.23
CA GLY A 122 -11.81 1.77 20.06
C GLY A 122 -12.82 0.84 19.36
N PRO A 123 -13.37 1.26 18.20
CA PRO A 123 -14.29 0.43 17.41
C PRO A 123 -13.72 -0.94 17.02
N LEU A 124 -12.42 -1.04 16.73
CA LEU A 124 -11.78 -2.32 16.44
C LEU A 124 -11.80 -3.26 17.65
N VAL A 125 -11.49 -2.74 18.84
CA VAL A 125 -11.52 -3.50 20.09
C VAL A 125 -12.94 -3.96 20.43
N ASP A 126 -13.94 -3.10 20.23
CA ASP A 126 -15.35 -3.45 20.46
C ASP A 126 -15.82 -4.59 19.55
N LEU A 127 -15.25 -4.69 18.35
CA LEU A 127 -15.48 -5.78 17.40
C LEU A 127 -14.63 -7.04 17.67
N GLY A 128 -13.70 -6.98 18.62
CA GLY A 128 -12.72 -8.04 18.86
C GLY A 128 -11.71 -8.20 17.71
N VAL A 129 -11.51 -7.16 16.90
CA VAL A 129 -10.63 -7.14 15.74
C VAL A 129 -9.34 -6.41 16.08
N SER A 130 -8.22 -6.94 15.59
CA SER A 130 -6.90 -6.27 15.68
C SER A 130 -6.45 -5.81 14.31
N GLU A 131 -5.81 -4.65 14.23
CA GLU A 131 -5.13 -4.15 13.03
C GLU A 131 -4.08 -5.14 12.48
N TYR A 132 -3.50 -5.98 13.36
CA TYR A 132 -2.57 -7.05 13.00
C TYR A 132 -3.24 -8.31 12.44
N GLY A 133 -4.54 -8.47 12.69
CA GLY A 133 -5.35 -9.61 12.25
C GLY A 133 -6.42 -9.22 11.22
N ILE A 134 -6.31 -8.03 10.62
CA ILE A 134 -7.40 -7.42 9.86
C ILE A 134 -7.86 -8.29 8.68
N LEU A 135 -6.94 -8.99 8.02
CA LEU A 135 -7.28 -9.91 6.92
C LEU A 135 -8.06 -11.13 7.40
N SER A 136 -7.75 -11.64 8.59
CA SER A 136 -8.51 -12.74 9.21
C SER A 136 -9.90 -12.31 9.68
N ALA A 137 -10.08 -11.01 9.96
CA ALA A 137 -11.33 -10.43 10.42
C ALA A 137 -12.36 -10.14 9.31
N ILE A 138 -12.02 -10.32 8.02
CA ILE A 138 -12.93 -10.01 6.89
C ILE A 138 -14.29 -10.70 7.01
N ALA A 139 -14.32 -11.97 7.45
CA ALA A 139 -15.55 -12.71 7.65
C ALA A 139 -16.40 -12.08 8.76
N THR A 140 -15.80 -11.84 9.93
CA THR A 140 -16.44 -11.18 11.07
C THR A 140 -16.98 -9.79 10.72
N LEU A 141 -16.20 -8.98 9.99
CA LEU A 141 -16.63 -7.66 9.51
C LEU A 141 -17.79 -7.75 8.52
N SER A 142 -17.83 -8.79 7.68
CA SER A 142 -18.93 -9.00 6.73
C SER A 142 -20.21 -9.46 7.43
N GLU A 143 -20.10 -10.36 8.40
CA GLU A 143 -21.23 -10.86 9.21
C GLU A 143 -21.84 -9.73 10.04
N THR A 144 -21.01 -8.99 10.78
CA THR A 144 -21.45 -7.84 11.60
C THR A 144 -22.10 -6.74 10.75
N GLN A 145 -21.57 -6.43 9.57
CA GLN A 145 -22.23 -5.48 8.66
C GLN A 145 -23.63 -5.95 8.27
N ASN A 146 -23.78 -7.22 7.86
CA ASN A 146 -25.07 -7.76 7.45
C ASN A 146 -26.10 -7.75 8.60
N ASP A 147 -25.66 -8.09 9.83
CA ASP A 147 -26.52 -8.11 11.01
C ASP A 147 -27.01 -6.71 11.39
N LEU A 148 -26.16 -5.69 11.26
CA LEU A 148 -26.53 -4.31 11.53
C LEU A 148 -27.46 -3.74 10.46
N GLU A 149 -27.21 -4.05 9.18
CA GLU A 149 -28.08 -3.65 8.06
C GLU A 149 -29.48 -4.29 8.18
N ALA A 150 -29.56 -5.54 8.64
CA ALA A 150 -30.84 -6.20 8.91
C ALA A 150 -31.64 -5.53 10.04
N ASN A 151 -30.95 -5.02 11.06
CA ASN A 151 -31.56 -4.36 12.23
C ASN A 151 -31.86 -2.86 12.04
N GLN A 152 -31.30 -2.21 11.00
CA GLN A 152 -31.53 -0.79 10.71
C GLN A 152 -32.98 -0.43 10.38
N GLN A 153 -33.84 -1.41 10.06
CA GLN A 153 -35.24 -1.16 9.72
C GLN A 153 -36.11 -0.70 10.91
N GLN A 154 -35.59 -0.67 12.15
CA GLN A 154 -36.46 -0.44 13.33
C GLN A 154 -36.11 0.69 14.32
N SER A 155 -34.95 1.35 14.29
CA SER A 155 -34.68 2.62 15.01
C SER A 155 -33.25 3.08 14.76
N THR A 156 -33.02 4.29 14.23
CA THR A 156 -31.65 4.78 13.95
C THR A 156 -31.19 5.79 15.01
N SER A 157 -30.46 5.32 16.02
CA SER A 157 -29.62 6.21 16.84
C SER A 157 -28.39 6.65 16.03
N LEU A 158 -27.87 7.85 16.31
CA LEU A 158 -26.67 8.39 15.65
C LEU A 158 -25.44 7.49 15.91
N GLU A 159 -25.30 6.97 17.12
CA GLU A 159 -24.22 6.04 17.52
C GLU A 159 -24.19 4.77 16.65
N MET A 160 -25.36 4.21 16.34
CA MET A 160 -25.48 3.02 15.49
C MET A 160 -25.04 3.31 14.04
N ARG A 161 -25.26 4.53 13.54
CA ARG A 161 -24.83 4.91 12.18
C ARG A 161 -23.31 5.02 12.09
N PHE A 162 -22.67 5.67 13.06
CA PHE A 162 -21.21 5.77 13.10
C PHE A 162 -20.54 4.39 13.18
N ALA A 163 -21.11 3.45 13.95
CA ALA A 163 -20.60 2.09 14.02
C ALA A 163 -20.69 1.35 12.67
N VAL A 164 -21.78 1.54 11.92
CA VAL A 164 -21.97 0.89 10.61
C VAL A 164 -21.00 1.45 9.57
N ASP A 165 -20.80 2.77 9.56
CA ASP A 165 -19.85 3.41 8.64
C ASP A 165 -18.42 2.91 8.89
N ASP A 166 -18.03 2.76 10.15
CA ASP A 166 -16.71 2.24 10.53
C ASP A 166 -16.51 0.77 10.11
N ILE A 167 -17.51 -0.09 10.37
CA ILE A 167 -17.44 -1.50 9.96
C ILE A 167 -17.34 -1.62 8.43
N THR A 168 -18.13 -0.84 7.71
CA THR A 168 -18.14 -0.80 6.24
C THR A 168 -16.77 -0.38 5.72
N LEU A 169 -16.19 0.65 6.33
CA LEU A 169 -14.88 1.19 5.99
C LEU A 169 -13.75 0.18 6.28
N PHE A 170 -13.75 -0.43 7.46
CA PHE A 170 -12.76 -1.45 7.83
C PHE A 170 -12.81 -2.65 6.89
N ARG A 171 -14.02 -3.13 6.56
CA ARG A 171 -14.24 -4.24 5.63
C ARG A 171 -13.74 -3.91 4.23
N GLN A 172 -14.06 -2.73 3.72
CA GLN A 172 -13.67 -2.32 2.36
C GLN A 172 -12.15 -2.22 2.23
N ILE A 173 -11.47 -1.64 3.24
CA ILE A 173 -10.01 -1.61 3.29
C ILE A 173 -9.45 -3.03 3.35
N ALA A 174 -9.95 -3.88 4.25
CA ALA A 174 -9.45 -5.25 4.41
C ALA A 174 -9.57 -6.09 3.13
N LEU A 175 -10.68 -5.95 2.39
CA LEU A 175 -10.89 -6.63 1.10
C LEU A 175 -9.89 -6.18 0.02
N ASP A 176 -9.53 -4.90 -0.01
CA ASP A 176 -8.54 -4.37 -0.93
C ASP A 176 -7.11 -4.78 -0.52
N LEU A 177 -6.80 -4.80 0.77
CA LEU A 177 -5.53 -5.33 1.29
C LEU A 177 -5.31 -6.79 0.88
N GLN A 178 -6.36 -7.63 0.95
CA GLN A 178 -6.29 -9.04 0.56
C GLN A 178 -5.90 -9.23 -0.92
N ARG A 179 -6.22 -8.25 -1.79
CA ARG A 179 -5.98 -8.30 -3.24
C ARG A 179 -4.77 -7.44 -3.68
N SER A 180 -4.23 -6.62 -2.80
CA SER A 180 -3.12 -5.70 -3.11
C SER A 180 -1.77 -6.40 -2.92
N PHE A 181 -1.00 -6.51 -4.00
CA PHE A 181 0.37 -7.04 -4.02
C PHE A 181 0.53 -8.47 -3.47
N PRO A 182 -0.12 -9.48 -4.09
CA PRO A 182 -0.16 -10.87 -3.63
C PRO A 182 1.18 -11.62 -3.74
N THR A 183 2.26 -10.95 -4.10
CA THR A 183 3.60 -11.57 -4.25
C THR A 183 4.68 -10.80 -3.47
N HIS A 184 4.31 -9.75 -2.74
CA HIS A 184 5.27 -8.90 -2.03
C HIS A 184 5.56 -9.40 -0.61
N ARG A 185 6.85 -9.60 -0.27
CA ARG A 185 7.28 -10.24 0.99
C ARG A 185 6.86 -9.52 2.27
N SER A 186 6.69 -8.20 2.24
CA SER A 186 6.34 -7.40 3.42
C SER A 186 4.87 -7.01 3.47
N LEU A 187 4.06 -7.45 2.50
CA LEU A 187 2.63 -7.14 2.45
C LEU A 187 1.78 -8.41 2.34
N LEU A 188 2.38 -9.53 1.92
CA LEU A 188 1.70 -10.82 1.87
C LEU A 188 2.47 -11.91 2.63
N GLY A 189 1.70 -12.71 3.37
CA GLY A 189 2.15 -13.88 4.10
C GLY A 189 1.82 -13.77 5.57
N ASN A 190 2.22 -14.79 6.31
CA ASN A 190 2.06 -14.85 7.77
C ASN A 190 3.40 -14.60 8.49
N SER A 191 4.37 -14.00 7.80
CA SER A 191 5.61 -13.61 8.46
C SER A 191 5.35 -12.37 9.33
N PRO A 192 6.11 -12.17 10.41
CA PRO A 192 5.97 -10.97 11.25
C PRO A 192 6.08 -9.67 10.44
N GLU A 193 6.94 -9.63 9.42
CA GLU A 193 7.11 -8.47 8.55
C GLU A 193 5.88 -8.22 7.66
N ALA A 194 5.26 -9.28 7.15
CA ALA A 194 4.05 -9.18 6.34
C ALA A 194 2.85 -8.72 7.17
N ILE A 195 2.69 -9.26 8.38
CA ILE A 195 1.63 -8.88 9.32
C ILE A 195 1.79 -7.40 9.71
N GLU A 196 3.00 -6.96 10.05
CA GLU A 196 3.27 -5.55 10.35
C GLU A 196 2.98 -4.66 9.12
N GLY A 197 3.40 -5.06 7.92
CA GLY A 197 3.14 -4.28 6.72
C GLY A 197 1.65 -4.18 6.35
N GLN A 198 0.87 -5.23 6.56
CA GLN A 198 -0.59 -5.22 6.40
C GLN A 198 -1.24 -4.27 7.42
N ALA A 199 -0.80 -4.32 8.69
CA ALA A 199 -1.27 -3.41 9.73
C ALA A 199 -0.95 -1.94 9.39
N LYS A 200 0.28 -1.65 8.95
CA LYS A 200 0.69 -0.32 8.47
C LYS A 200 -0.18 0.18 7.32
N LEU A 201 -0.41 -0.69 6.34
CA LEU A 201 -1.24 -0.35 5.19
C LEU A 201 -2.68 -0.04 5.60
N PHE A 202 -3.25 -0.84 6.50
CA PHE A 202 -4.56 -0.57 7.06
C PHE A 202 -4.59 0.79 7.79
N ARG A 203 -3.64 1.04 8.70
CA ARG A 203 -3.53 2.27 9.50
C ARG A 203 -3.40 3.54 8.64
N VAL A 204 -2.57 3.50 7.59
CA VAL A 204 -2.43 4.62 6.65
C VAL A 204 -3.74 4.93 5.92
N LEU A 205 -4.44 3.89 5.44
CA LEU A 205 -5.67 4.05 4.66
C LEU A 205 -6.84 4.52 5.52
N ILE A 206 -7.00 3.97 6.74
CA ILE A 206 -8.06 4.39 7.65
C ILE A 206 -7.82 5.81 8.15
N ALA A 207 -6.58 6.18 8.45
CA ALA A 207 -6.24 7.54 8.83
C ALA A 207 -6.54 8.53 7.68
N TYR A 208 -6.26 8.16 6.43
CA TYR A 208 -6.63 9.00 5.27
C TYR A 208 -8.15 9.18 5.15
N ALA A 209 -8.93 8.10 5.30
CA ALA A 209 -10.37 8.19 5.25
C ALA A 209 -10.96 9.10 6.36
N ARG A 210 -10.31 9.18 7.52
CA ARG A 210 -10.65 10.13 8.60
C ARG A 210 -10.14 11.55 8.35
N TYR A 211 -8.98 11.68 7.71
CA TYR A 211 -8.38 12.97 7.35
C TYR A 211 -9.26 13.73 6.34
N ASN A 212 -9.78 13.04 5.33
CA ASN A 212 -10.65 13.61 4.31
C ASN A 212 -11.95 12.79 4.17
N PRO A 213 -12.95 12.99 5.07
CA PRO A 213 -14.19 12.22 5.08
C PRO A 213 -15.05 12.38 3.80
N GLU A 214 -14.92 13.52 3.12
CA GLU A 214 -15.63 13.78 1.85
C GLU A 214 -15.19 12.82 0.74
N VAL A 215 -13.91 12.44 0.73
CA VAL A 215 -13.37 11.42 -0.17
C VAL A 215 -13.50 10.02 0.44
N GLY A 216 -13.25 9.91 1.75
CA GLY A 216 -13.21 8.65 2.47
C GLY A 216 -12.17 7.70 1.89
N TYR A 217 -12.54 6.42 1.80
CA TYR A 217 -11.73 5.39 1.16
C TYR A 217 -12.29 5.02 -0.21
N CYS A 218 -11.46 5.11 -1.24
CA CYS A 218 -11.79 4.68 -2.59
C CYS A 218 -10.97 3.45 -2.99
N GLN A 219 -11.62 2.52 -3.71
CA GLN A 219 -10.96 1.34 -4.26
C GLN A 219 -9.74 1.73 -5.10
N GLY A 220 -8.61 1.08 -4.80
CA GLY A 220 -7.32 1.34 -5.46
C GLY A 220 -6.36 2.22 -4.68
N MET A 221 -6.81 2.94 -3.63
CA MET A 221 -5.92 3.69 -2.74
C MET A 221 -4.89 2.79 -2.05
N SER A 222 -5.24 1.52 -1.79
CA SER A 222 -4.34 0.53 -1.18
C SER A 222 -3.05 0.35 -1.97
N TYR A 223 -3.10 0.37 -3.30
CA TYR A 223 -1.92 0.19 -4.12
C TYR A 223 -0.96 1.38 -4.02
N ILE A 224 -1.49 2.61 -4.04
CA ILE A 224 -0.68 3.82 -3.85
C ILE A 224 -0.04 3.79 -2.47
N ALA A 225 -0.84 3.56 -1.43
CA ALA A 225 -0.38 3.54 -0.05
C ALA A 225 0.71 2.47 0.19
N ALA A 226 0.59 1.29 -0.41
CA ALA A 226 1.61 0.26 -0.29
C ALA A 226 2.92 0.62 -1.02
N VAL A 227 2.86 1.23 -2.21
CA VAL A 227 4.08 1.73 -2.89
C VAL A 227 4.77 2.81 -2.05
N LEU A 228 4.00 3.70 -1.41
CA LEU A 228 4.55 4.69 -0.49
C LEU A 228 5.23 4.02 0.72
N LEU A 229 4.59 3.02 1.33
CA LEU A 229 5.13 2.27 2.47
C LEU A 229 6.39 1.46 2.13
N MET A 230 6.65 1.16 0.85
CA MET A 230 7.92 0.54 0.44
C MET A 230 9.11 1.51 0.52
N GLN A 231 8.87 2.82 0.49
CA GLN A 231 9.93 3.85 0.45
C GLN A 231 9.93 4.80 1.65
N LEU A 232 8.83 4.88 2.40
CA LEU A 232 8.61 5.85 3.47
C LEU A 232 8.25 5.16 4.79
N ALA A 233 8.50 5.87 5.90
CA ALA A 233 7.94 5.44 7.18
C ALA A 233 6.41 5.56 7.18
N GLU A 234 5.73 4.91 8.12
CA GLU A 234 4.27 4.81 8.14
C GLU A 234 3.56 6.17 8.10
N GLU A 235 3.85 7.06 9.05
CA GLU A 235 3.24 8.39 9.09
C GLU A 235 3.65 9.24 7.87
N GLU A 236 4.88 9.09 7.38
CA GLU A 236 5.35 9.78 6.18
C GLU A 236 4.58 9.33 4.93
N ALA A 237 4.25 8.04 4.84
CA ALA A 237 3.43 7.48 3.77
C ALA A 237 2.00 8.03 3.83
N PHE A 238 1.44 8.22 5.02
CA PHE A 238 0.14 8.89 5.20
C PHE A 238 0.15 10.33 4.66
N TRP A 239 1.14 11.14 5.04
CA TRP A 239 1.25 12.51 4.55
C TRP A 239 1.54 12.58 3.04
N ALA A 240 2.33 11.62 2.53
CA ALA A 240 2.58 11.50 1.09
C ALA A 240 1.31 11.12 0.32
N LEU A 241 0.49 10.22 0.86
CA LEU A 241 -0.81 9.84 0.29
C LEU A 241 -1.75 11.06 0.25
N THR A 242 -1.82 11.79 1.35
CA THR A 242 -2.58 13.04 1.47
C THR A 242 -2.12 14.07 0.44
N ALA A 243 -0.80 14.26 0.30
CA ALA A 243 -0.23 15.16 -0.71
C ALA A 243 -0.69 14.77 -2.11
N LEU A 244 -0.57 13.49 -2.47
CA LEU A 244 -0.92 13.00 -3.79
C LEU A 244 -2.40 13.19 -4.08
N LEU A 245 -3.27 12.79 -3.16
CA LEU A 245 -4.71 12.73 -3.39
C LEU A 245 -5.41 14.09 -3.31
N ASP A 246 -4.95 14.98 -2.42
CA ASP A 246 -5.67 16.23 -2.15
C ASP A 246 -5.05 17.47 -2.80
N GLN A 247 -3.77 17.43 -3.18
CA GLN A 247 -3.14 18.62 -3.78
C GLN A 247 -3.47 18.73 -5.27
N PRO A 248 -3.95 19.92 -5.73
CA PRO A 248 -4.32 20.14 -7.13
C PRO A 248 -3.18 19.84 -8.12
N GLN A 249 -1.92 19.99 -7.75
CA GLN A 249 -0.80 19.70 -8.66
C GLN A 249 -0.56 18.21 -8.95
N TYR A 250 -1.22 17.28 -8.25
CA TYR A 250 -1.03 15.84 -8.43
C TYR A 250 -2.30 15.16 -8.90
N VAL A 251 -2.93 14.37 -8.04
CA VAL A 251 -4.11 13.59 -8.37
C VAL A 251 -5.28 14.57 -8.41
N ALA A 252 -5.58 15.34 -7.35
CA ALA A 252 -6.74 16.24 -7.30
C ALA A 252 -6.97 17.15 -8.53
N GLY A 253 -5.93 17.76 -9.13
CA GLY A 253 -6.12 18.62 -10.32
C GLY A 253 -6.18 17.89 -11.66
N LEU A 254 -6.01 16.56 -11.67
CA LEU A 254 -6.45 15.72 -12.79
C LEU A 254 -7.98 15.50 -12.74
N TYR A 255 -8.65 15.78 -11.62
CA TYR A 255 -10.09 15.62 -11.42
C TYR A 255 -10.78 16.97 -11.42
N ASN A 256 -10.95 17.56 -12.60
CA ASN A 256 -11.94 18.61 -12.76
C ASN A 256 -13.34 17.94 -12.82
N MET A 257 -14.08 18.05 -11.72
CA MET A 257 -15.52 17.74 -11.57
C MET A 257 -15.95 16.26 -11.55
N ASN A 258 -16.58 15.89 -10.43
CA ASN A 258 -17.53 14.77 -10.27
C ASN A 258 -17.03 13.34 -10.53
N LEU A 259 -16.12 12.84 -9.69
CA LEU A 259 -16.00 11.39 -9.54
C LEU A 259 -16.88 10.92 -8.39
N SER A 260 -18.10 10.49 -8.72
CA SER A 260 -18.86 9.62 -7.83
C SER A 260 -18.06 8.32 -7.60
N SER A 261 -17.30 8.28 -6.51
CA SER A 261 -17.00 7.12 -5.66
C SER A 261 -16.57 5.76 -6.26
N LYS A 262 -16.25 5.58 -7.55
CA LYS A 262 -16.21 4.19 -8.10
C LYS A 262 -14.87 3.57 -8.45
N THR A 263 -13.80 4.26 -8.87
CA THR A 263 -12.47 3.60 -8.93
C THR A 263 -11.32 4.59 -9.14
N LEU A 264 -10.43 4.75 -8.16
CA LEU A 264 -9.19 5.53 -8.31
C LEU A 264 -8.24 4.85 -9.32
N HIS A 265 -8.26 3.51 -9.36
CA HIS A 265 -7.45 2.69 -10.26
C HIS A 265 -7.65 3.02 -11.74
N CYS A 266 -8.88 3.35 -12.18
CA CYS A 266 -9.14 3.75 -13.56
C CYS A 266 -8.56 5.13 -13.89
N ALA A 267 -8.56 6.06 -12.93
CA ALA A 267 -8.05 7.41 -13.13
C ALA A 267 -6.51 7.48 -13.13
N ILE A 268 -5.85 6.64 -12.32
CA ILE A 268 -4.39 6.43 -12.40
C ILE A 268 -4.01 5.93 -13.80
N ARG A 269 -4.76 4.96 -14.36
CA ARG A 269 -4.56 4.45 -15.71
C ARG A 269 -4.85 5.50 -16.81
N LEU A 270 -5.75 6.44 -16.58
CA LEU A 270 -6.01 7.56 -17.51
C LEU A 270 -4.89 8.61 -17.47
N SER A 271 -4.24 8.83 -16.33
CA SER A 271 -3.08 9.74 -16.25
C SER A 271 -1.87 9.26 -17.06
N GLU A 272 -1.81 7.96 -17.38
CA GLU A 272 -0.81 7.36 -18.30
C GLU A 272 -0.92 7.94 -19.73
N VAL A 273 -2.11 8.39 -20.12
CA VAL A 273 -2.37 9.01 -21.43
C VAL A 273 -1.90 10.47 -21.47
N GLU A 274 -1.84 11.16 -20.33
CA GLU A 274 -1.31 12.51 -20.20
C GLU A 274 0.11 12.50 -19.61
N GLN A 275 1.12 12.18 -20.42
CA GLN A 275 2.54 12.02 -20.03
C GLN A 275 3.25 13.26 -19.39
N ASN A 276 2.55 14.30 -18.92
CA ASN A 276 3.17 15.62 -18.75
C ASN A 276 2.81 16.46 -17.53
N LYS A 277 2.28 15.91 -16.42
CA LYS A 277 1.86 16.77 -15.28
C LYS A 277 2.64 16.60 -13.97
N SER A 278 3.28 15.46 -13.67
CA SER A 278 4.22 15.37 -12.53
C SER A 278 5.16 14.15 -12.63
N PHE A 279 6.47 14.38 -12.63
CA PHE A 279 7.48 13.31 -12.67
C PHE A 279 7.40 12.35 -11.47
N ILE A 280 6.97 12.83 -10.30
CA ILE A 280 6.78 12.00 -9.09
C ILE A 280 5.59 11.07 -9.28
N LEU A 281 4.50 11.62 -9.81
CA LEU A 281 3.32 10.83 -10.11
C LEU A 281 3.69 9.78 -11.17
N PHE A 282 4.47 10.14 -12.18
CA PHE A 282 5.00 9.17 -13.15
C PHE A 282 5.92 8.14 -12.50
N GLU A 283 6.81 8.47 -11.57
CA GLU A 283 7.69 7.49 -10.91
C GLU A 283 6.91 6.55 -9.97
N ILE A 284 5.99 7.09 -9.16
CA ILE A 284 5.12 6.32 -8.26
C ILE A 284 4.15 5.43 -9.07
N ILE A 285 3.53 5.98 -10.12
CA ILE A 285 2.67 5.22 -11.03
C ILE A 285 3.48 4.22 -11.83
N SER A 286 4.67 4.55 -12.33
CA SER A 286 5.52 3.62 -13.07
C SER A 286 6.02 2.48 -12.19
N LEU A 287 6.36 2.75 -10.93
CA LEU A 287 6.65 1.70 -9.96
C LEU A 287 5.39 0.87 -9.69
N GLY A 288 4.22 1.49 -9.49
CA GLY A 288 2.94 0.79 -9.35
C GLY A 288 2.58 -0.08 -10.57
N LEU A 289 2.72 0.43 -11.79
CA LEU A 289 2.41 -0.23 -13.06
C LEU A 289 3.42 -1.34 -13.40
N PHE A 290 4.71 -1.14 -13.09
CA PHE A 290 5.72 -2.20 -13.19
C PHE A 290 5.34 -3.41 -12.34
N ILE A 291 4.68 -3.17 -11.21
CA ILE A 291 4.17 -4.20 -10.32
C ILE A 291 2.88 -4.82 -10.87
N PHE A 292 1.91 -4.02 -11.35
CA PHE A 292 0.68 -4.53 -11.96
C PHE A 292 0.91 -5.37 -13.24
N SER A 293 2.05 -5.19 -13.91
CA SER A 293 2.38 -5.95 -15.11
C SER A 293 3.02 -7.33 -14.83
N GLN A 294 3.18 -7.73 -13.55
CA GLN A 294 3.69 -9.05 -13.18
C GLN A 294 2.60 -10.06 -12.76
N ASP A 295 1.34 -9.64 -12.71
CA ASP A 295 0.15 -10.50 -12.53
C ASP A 295 -0.56 -10.74 -13.88
#